data_AF-A0A2V7HQS4-F1
#
_entry.id   AF-A0A2V7HQS4-F1
#
_cell.length_a   1.000
_cell.length_b   1.000
_cell.length_c   1.000
_cell.angle_alpha   90.00
_cell.angle_beta   90.00
_cell.angle_gamma   90.00
#
_symmetry.space_group_name_H-M   'P 1'
#
loop_
_entity.id
_entity.type
_entity.pdbx_description
1 polymer ?
#
loop_
_entity_poly.entity_id
_entity_poly.type
_entity_poly.pdbx_seq_one_letter_code
_entity_poly.pdbx_strand_id
1 'polypeptide(L)'
;MGRFQEHVDRAIDDLIVSLPDPEQLGPDERRALIARYAAVLEGNFIYWMTAARLAVASDEAKAIIEDNLREEVRDNHPGMLRRFALAAHAAPTDADAQAVYRNLENVRLFVADLSAVKIVLMMAFFEGFITRFMPYLADLADRQGSAERQYTDVHGVVDVVHTEGLFRALEAEMLRKPDVVEPTPT
;
A
#
# COMPACT_ATOMS: atom_id res chain seq x y z
N MET A 1 -14.28 9.52 -13.41
CA MET A 1 -13.64 8.70 -12.36
C MET A 1 -14.45 7.48 -11.90
N GLY A 2 -15.76 7.57 -11.61
CA GLY A 2 -16.55 6.52 -10.93
C GLY A 2 -16.40 5.06 -11.42
N ARG A 3 -16.37 4.81 -12.74
CA ARG A 3 -16.19 3.43 -13.27
C ARG A 3 -14.81 2.81 -13.00
N PHE A 4 -13.75 3.62 -12.86
CA PHE A 4 -12.42 3.12 -12.52
C PHE A 4 -12.33 2.75 -11.04
N GLN A 5 -12.86 3.61 -10.17
CA GLN A 5 -12.95 3.34 -8.75
C GLN A 5 -13.78 2.08 -8.47
N GLU A 6 -14.97 1.95 -9.09
CA GLU A 6 -15.79 0.73 -8.98
C GLU A 6 -15.06 -0.54 -9.44
N HIS A 7 -14.20 -0.44 -10.46
CA HIS A 7 -13.41 -1.57 -10.92
C HIS A 7 -12.33 -1.95 -9.91
N VAL A 8 -11.63 -0.96 -9.35
CA VAL A 8 -10.64 -1.16 -8.29
C VAL A 8 -11.28 -1.75 -7.04
N ASP A 9 -12.40 -1.19 -6.58
CA ASP A 9 -13.13 -1.68 -5.42
C ASP A 9 -13.54 -3.14 -5.59
N ARG A 10 -14.09 -3.50 -6.76
CA ARG A 10 -14.44 -4.90 -7.06
C ARG A 10 -13.22 -5.81 -7.03
N ALA A 11 -12.10 -5.40 -7.63
CA ALA A 11 -10.88 -6.19 -7.63
C ALA A 11 -10.33 -6.39 -6.21
N ILE A 12 -10.46 -5.38 -5.35
CA ILE A 12 -10.09 -5.50 -3.94
C ILE A 12 -11.03 -6.47 -3.22
N ASP A 13 -12.34 -6.32 -3.38
CA ASP A 13 -13.32 -7.20 -2.73
C ASP A 13 -13.13 -8.67 -3.15
N ASP A 14 -12.88 -8.92 -4.43
CA ASP A 14 -12.56 -10.27 -4.95
C ASP A 14 -11.29 -10.84 -4.29
N LEU A 15 -10.26 -10.02 -4.07
CA LEU A 15 -9.04 -10.43 -3.38
C LEU A 15 -9.30 -10.72 -1.90
N ILE A 16 -10.06 -9.88 -1.21
CA ILE A 16 -10.41 -10.09 0.20
C ILE A 16 -11.20 -11.40 0.37
N VAL A 17 -12.15 -11.68 -0.52
CA VAL A 17 -12.92 -12.95 -0.52
C VAL A 17 -12.03 -14.16 -0.81
N SER A 18 -10.94 -13.98 -1.57
CA SER A 18 -10.01 -15.07 -1.89
C SER A 18 -9.04 -15.43 -0.76
N LEU A 19 -8.99 -14.63 0.32
CA LEU A 19 -8.09 -14.90 1.44
C LEU A 19 -8.49 -16.19 2.16
N PRO A 20 -7.52 -17.00 2.61
CA PRO A 20 -7.80 -18.21 3.35
C PRO A 20 -8.41 -17.87 4.71
N ASP A 21 -9.40 -18.65 5.14
CA ASP A 21 -10.02 -18.52 6.45
C ASP A 21 -8.97 -18.63 7.58
N PRO A 22 -8.80 -17.61 8.45
CA PRO A 22 -7.82 -17.63 9.55
C PRO A 22 -7.97 -18.81 10.50
N GLU A 23 -9.17 -19.40 10.61
CA GLU A 23 -9.44 -20.57 11.45
C GLU A 23 -8.82 -21.84 10.88
N GLN A 24 -8.70 -21.91 9.55
CA GLN A 24 -8.22 -23.09 8.82
C GLN A 24 -6.70 -23.07 8.65
N LEU A 25 -6.05 -21.95 8.97
CA LEU A 25 -4.59 -21.80 8.89
C LEU A 25 -3.90 -22.32 10.15
N GLY A 26 -2.82 -23.08 9.94
CA GLY A 26 -1.89 -23.46 11.00
C GLY A 26 -1.09 -22.25 11.53
N PRO A 27 -0.51 -22.35 12.76
CA PRO A 27 0.26 -21.26 13.35
C PRO A 27 1.38 -20.72 12.45
N ASP A 28 2.13 -21.61 11.77
CA ASP A 28 3.23 -21.21 10.89
C ASP A 28 2.73 -20.47 9.64
N GLU A 29 1.55 -20.82 9.12
CA GLU A 29 0.96 -20.17 7.94
C GLU A 29 0.49 -18.75 8.29
N ARG A 30 -0.18 -18.58 9.44
CA ARG A 30 -0.59 -17.26 9.95
C ARG A 30 0.61 -16.36 10.19
N ARG A 31 1.63 -16.89 10.86
CA ARG A 31 2.90 -16.20 11.09
C ARG A 31 3.55 -15.80 9.77
N ALA A 32 3.56 -16.68 8.77
CA ALA A 32 4.15 -16.38 7.47
C ALA A 32 3.40 -15.28 6.72
N LEU A 33 2.06 -15.22 6.79
CA LEU A 33 1.28 -14.14 6.19
C LEU A 33 1.64 -12.78 6.79
N ILE A 34 1.67 -12.67 8.13
CA ILE A 34 2.04 -11.43 8.83
C ILE A 34 3.49 -11.04 8.49
N ALA A 35 4.42 -12.00 8.57
CA ALA A 35 5.84 -11.76 8.31
C ALA A 35 6.10 -11.30 6.87
N ARG A 36 5.44 -11.92 5.89
CA ARG A 36 5.60 -11.55 4.47
C ARG A 36 4.95 -10.21 4.15
N TYR A 37 3.80 -9.90 4.76
CA TYR A 37 3.19 -8.58 4.66
C TYR A 37 4.13 -7.49 5.19
N ALA A 38 4.70 -7.70 6.40
CA ALA A 38 5.68 -6.78 6.97
C ALA A 38 6.95 -6.64 6.11
N ALA A 39 7.47 -7.75 5.58
CA ALA A 39 8.64 -7.75 4.68
C ALA A 39 8.41 -6.91 3.41
N VAL A 40 7.17 -6.83 2.94
CA VAL A 40 6.80 -6.04 1.76
C VAL A 40 6.64 -4.57 2.13
N LEU A 41 5.85 -4.21 3.15
CA LEU A 41 5.50 -2.80 3.36
C LEU A 41 6.52 -2.00 4.17
N GLU A 42 7.12 -2.59 5.21
CA GLU A 42 7.95 -1.87 6.21
C GLU A 42 9.01 -0.99 5.56
N GLY A 43 9.66 -1.48 4.49
CA GLY A 43 10.71 -0.74 3.78
C GLY A 43 10.30 -0.13 2.44
N ASN A 44 9.11 -0.42 1.91
CA ASN A 44 8.79 -0.11 0.52
C ASN A 44 7.64 0.90 0.33
N PHE A 45 6.74 1.08 1.30
CA PHE A 45 5.63 2.02 1.13
C PHE A 45 6.11 3.46 0.93
N ILE A 46 7.01 3.96 1.80
CA ILE A 46 7.65 5.27 1.66
C ILE A 46 8.40 5.39 0.32
N TYR A 47 9.08 4.34 -0.12
CA TYR A 47 9.78 4.31 -1.41
C TYR A 47 8.80 4.47 -2.58
N TRP A 48 7.68 3.75 -2.59
CA TRP A 48 6.66 3.86 -3.63
C TRP A 48 5.97 5.22 -3.63
N MET A 49 5.63 5.74 -2.45
CA MET A 49 4.99 7.05 -2.33
C MET A 49 5.94 8.18 -2.73
N THR A 50 7.24 8.05 -2.45
CA THR A 50 8.27 8.97 -2.95
C THR A 50 8.34 8.93 -4.48
N ALA A 51 8.32 7.76 -5.09
CA ALA A 51 8.31 7.64 -6.54
C ALA A 51 7.03 8.24 -7.16
N ALA A 52 5.87 8.05 -6.52
CA ALA A 52 4.63 8.72 -6.91
C ALA A 52 4.81 10.24 -6.88
N ARG A 53 5.41 10.78 -5.81
CA ARG A 53 5.66 12.21 -5.67
C ARG A 53 6.59 12.76 -6.75
N LEU A 54 7.59 11.99 -7.16
CA LEU A 54 8.51 12.35 -8.24
C LEU A 54 7.85 12.29 -9.62
N ALA A 55 6.88 11.40 -9.81
CA ALA A 55 6.21 11.18 -11.09
C ALA A 55 5.10 12.19 -11.39
N VAL A 56 4.32 12.61 -10.38
CA VAL A 56 3.14 13.47 -10.60
C VAL A 56 3.50 14.91 -10.96
N ALA A 57 2.69 15.52 -11.82
CA ALA A 57 2.93 16.88 -12.30
C ALA A 57 1.91 17.92 -11.79
N SER A 58 0.66 17.53 -11.54
CA SER A 58 -0.38 18.42 -11.02
C SER A 58 -0.11 18.81 -9.57
N ASP A 59 -0.46 20.06 -9.22
CA ASP A 59 -0.27 20.56 -7.86
C ASP A 59 -1.21 19.87 -6.87
N GLU A 60 -2.42 19.49 -7.31
CA GLU A 60 -3.35 18.70 -6.50
C GLU A 60 -2.78 17.32 -6.17
N ALA A 61 -2.29 16.57 -7.16
CA ALA A 61 -1.69 15.26 -6.89
C ALA A 61 -0.43 15.37 -6.01
N LYS A 62 0.41 16.39 -6.23
CA LYS A 62 1.58 16.64 -5.38
C LYS A 62 1.19 16.88 -3.93
N ALA A 63 0.19 17.73 -3.67
CA ALA A 63 -0.26 18.03 -2.32
C ALA A 63 -0.78 16.77 -1.61
N ILE A 64 -1.64 16.00 -2.28
CA ILE A 64 -2.23 14.77 -1.73
C ILE A 64 -1.15 13.74 -1.38
N ILE A 65 -0.22 13.50 -2.31
CA ILE A 65 0.86 12.53 -2.11
C ILE A 65 1.83 13.00 -1.02
N GLU A 66 2.15 14.29 -0.97
CA GLU A 66 3.01 14.83 0.08
C GLU A 66 2.40 14.72 1.47
N ASP A 67 1.10 14.98 1.60
CA ASP A 67 0.42 14.91 2.90
C ASP A 67 0.41 13.46 3.42
N ASN A 68 0.10 12.49 2.55
CA ASN A 68 0.18 11.08 2.88
C ASN A 68 1.61 10.66 3.26
N LEU A 69 2.62 11.03 2.46
CA LEU A 69 4.02 10.74 2.76
C LEU A 69 4.50 11.39 4.07
N ARG A 70 4.04 12.61 4.38
CA ARG A 70 4.34 13.29 5.64
C ARG A 70 3.74 12.54 6.82
N GLU A 71 2.50 12.08 6.72
CA GLU A 71 1.84 11.31 7.77
C GLU A 71 2.58 10.00 8.04
N GLU A 72 2.83 9.21 6.99
CA GLU A 72 3.55 7.94 7.05
C GLU A 72 4.90 8.05 7.80
N VAL A 73 5.66 9.12 7.52
CA VAL A 73 6.96 9.39 8.14
C VAL A 73 6.81 9.97 9.55
N ARG A 74 5.95 10.97 9.74
CA ARG A 74 5.78 11.68 11.02
C ARG A 74 5.31 10.72 12.11
N ASP A 75 4.38 9.84 11.76
CA ASP A 75 3.73 8.94 12.71
C ASP A 75 4.44 7.58 12.78
N ASN A 76 5.50 7.39 11.97
CA ASN A 76 6.37 6.21 11.94
C ASN A 76 5.57 4.92 11.71
N HIS A 77 4.80 4.90 10.63
CA HIS A 77 4.00 3.77 10.19
C HIS A 77 4.84 2.49 9.97
N PRO A 78 6.06 2.54 9.39
CA PRO A 78 6.96 1.38 9.37
C PRO A 78 7.27 0.82 10.76
N GLY A 79 7.54 1.72 11.72
CA GLY A 79 7.77 1.33 13.11
C GLY A 79 6.53 0.74 13.79
N MET A 80 5.32 1.22 13.45
CA MET A 80 4.06 0.63 13.90
C MET A 80 3.92 -0.80 13.37
N LEU A 81 4.12 -1.02 12.07
CA LEU A 81 4.07 -2.35 11.45
C LEU A 81 5.10 -3.30 12.06
N ARG A 82 6.31 -2.82 12.31
CA ARG A 82 7.37 -3.61 12.95
C ARG A 82 6.96 -4.07 14.35
N ARG A 83 6.38 -3.19 15.16
CA ARG A 83 5.88 -3.53 16.51
C ARG A 83 4.77 -4.57 16.44
N PHE A 84 3.81 -4.38 15.53
CA PHE A 84 2.73 -5.33 15.30
C PHE A 84 3.27 -6.73 14.96
N ALA A 85 4.18 -6.82 13.98
CA ALA A 85 4.78 -8.09 13.57
C ALA A 85 5.58 -8.76 14.70
N LEU A 86 6.33 -7.98 15.50
CA LEU A 86 7.07 -8.50 16.66
C LEU A 86 6.13 -9.06 17.74
N ALA A 87 5.05 -8.34 18.06
CA ALA A 87 4.06 -8.75 19.05
C ALA A 87 3.33 -10.04 18.65
N ALA A 88 3.12 -10.27 17.35
CA ALA A 88 2.56 -11.50 16.81
C ALA A 88 3.59 -12.65 16.63
N HIS A 89 4.81 -12.50 17.15
CA HIS A 89 5.92 -13.44 16.94
C HIS A 89 6.22 -13.72 15.45
N ALA A 90 5.99 -12.71 14.61
CA ALA A 90 6.03 -12.79 13.16
C ALA A 90 6.98 -11.77 12.53
N ALA A 91 8.08 -11.43 13.21
CA ALA A 91 9.14 -10.63 12.60
C ALA A 91 9.62 -11.31 11.29
N PRO A 92 9.77 -10.55 10.19
CA PRO A 92 10.30 -11.09 8.94
C PRO A 92 11.67 -11.75 9.11
N THR A 93 11.84 -12.91 8.48
CA THR A 93 13.14 -13.59 8.30
C THR A 93 13.62 -13.47 6.86
N ASP A 94 14.86 -13.85 6.60
CA ASP A 94 15.42 -13.93 5.24
C ASP A 94 14.59 -14.86 4.34
N ALA A 95 14.02 -15.94 4.90
CA ALA A 95 13.14 -16.84 4.15
C ALA A 95 11.82 -16.16 3.73
N ASP A 96 11.25 -15.30 4.59
CA ASP A 96 10.05 -14.54 4.26
C ASP A 96 10.34 -13.49 3.19
N ALA A 97 11.46 -12.78 3.32
CA ALA A 97 11.92 -11.81 2.32
C ALA A 97 12.18 -12.50 0.96
N GLN A 98 12.83 -13.66 0.95
CA GLN A 98 13.08 -14.43 -0.26
C GLN A 98 11.78 -14.93 -0.90
N ALA A 99 10.78 -15.31 -0.11
CA ALA A 99 9.49 -15.80 -0.60
C ALA A 99 8.71 -14.72 -1.37
N VAL A 100 8.86 -13.44 -1.00
CA VAL A 100 8.20 -12.31 -1.69
C VAL A 100 9.09 -11.59 -2.69
N TYR A 101 10.40 -11.86 -2.70
CA TYR A 101 11.42 -11.10 -3.42
C TYR A 101 11.06 -10.85 -4.90
N ARG A 102 10.69 -11.90 -5.64
CA ARG A 102 10.40 -11.76 -7.08
C ARG A 102 9.20 -10.86 -7.36
N ASN A 103 8.14 -10.96 -6.55
CA ASN A 103 6.96 -10.13 -6.71
C ASN A 103 7.26 -8.69 -6.31
N LEU A 104 7.99 -8.49 -5.21
CA LEU A 104 8.43 -7.17 -4.76
C LEU A 104 9.33 -6.50 -5.80
N GLU A 105 10.24 -7.25 -6.43
CA GLU A 105 11.10 -6.73 -7.50
C GLU A 105 10.29 -6.26 -8.71
N ASN A 106 9.25 -7.00 -9.10
CA ASN A 106 8.35 -6.57 -10.18
C ASN A 106 7.63 -5.25 -9.83
N VAL A 107 7.23 -5.05 -8.57
CA VAL A 107 6.65 -3.77 -8.12
C VAL A 107 7.70 -2.65 -8.20
N ARG A 108 8.94 -2.91 -7.79
CA ARG A 108 10.03 -1.92 -7.91
C ARG A 108 10.30 -1.52 -9.35
N LEU A 109 10.34 -2.48 -10.28
CA LEU A 109 10.49 -2.22 -11.70
C LEU A 109 9.29 -1.46 -12.28
N PHE A 110 8.07 -1.79 -11.84
CA PHE A 110 6.87 -1.05 -12.23
C PHE A 110 6.92 0.41 -11.78
N VAL A 111 7.37 0.66 -10.55
CA VAL A 111 7.51 2.00 -9.98
C VAL A 111 8.69 2.78 -10.61
N ALA A 112 9.77 2.09 -11.01
CA ALA A 112 10.93 2.70 -11.65
C ALA A 112 10.64 3.34 -13.01
N ASP A 113 9.53 2.98 -13.67
CA ASP A 113 9.04 3.62 -14.90
C ASP A 113 8.59 5.08 -14.66
N LEU A 114 8.38 5.49 -13.41
CA LEU A 114 7.92 6.84 -13.03
C LEU A 114 6.69 7.33 -13.81
N SER A 115 5.80 6.40 -14.15
CA SER A 115 4.54 6.72 -14.80
C SER A 115 3.52 7.18 -13.76
N ALA A 116 3.21 8.48 -13.74
CA ALA A 116 2.32 9.11 -12.76
C ALA A 116 0.98 8.37 -12.60
N VAL A 117 0.23 8.22 -13.71
CA VAL A 117 -1.08 7.56 -13.71
C VAL A 117 -0.99 6.12 -13.19
N LYS A 118 0.03 5.36 -13.59
CA LYS A 118 0.20 3.97 -13.16
C LYS A 118 0.52 3.86 -11.67
N ILE A 119 1.43 4.68 -11.18
CA ILE A 119 1.86 4.64 -9.77
C ILE A 119 0.74 5.13 -8.87
N VAL A 120 0.06 6.23 -9.20
CA VAL A 120 -1.05 6.74 -8.39
C VAL A 120 -2.21 5.74 -8.34
N LEU A 121 -2.53 5.10 -9.47
CA LEU A 121 -3.54 4.02 -9.50
C LEU A 121 -3.12 2.83 -8.61
N MET A 122 -1.85 2.43 -8.67
CA MET A 122 -1.31 1.37 -7.81
C MET A 122 -1.44 1.72 -6.33
N MET A 123 -1.11 2.97 -5.94
CA MET A 123 -1.23 3.43 -4.56
C MET A 123 -2.71 3.47 -4.11
N ALA A 124 -3.61 3.97 -4.95
CA ALA A 124 -5.05 3.98 -4.65
C ALA A 124 -5.60 2.57 -4.41
N PHE A 125 -5.17 1.60 -5.24
CA PHE A 125 -5.49 0.20 -5.03
C PHE A 125 -4.92 -0.34 -3.72
N PHE A 126 -3.64 -0.06 -3.42
CA PHE A 126 -3.01 -0.59 -2.21
C PHE A 126 -3.65 -0.08 -0.94
N GLU A 127 -3.90 1.21 -0.81
CA GLU A 127 -4.53 1.76 0.40
C GLU A 127 -5.98 1.31 0.56
N GLY A 128 -6.71 1.21 -0.55
CA GLY A 128 -8.05 0.64 -0.55
C GLY A 128 -8.08 -0.83 -0.14
N PHE A 129 -7.05 -1.60 -0.51
CA PHE A 129 -6.85 -2.98 -0.08
C PHE A 129 -6.47 -3.05 1.40
N ILE A 130 -5.47 -2.28 1.84
CA ILE A 130 -4.97 -2.27 3.22
C ILE A 130 -6.12 -1.99 4.19
N THR A 131 -6.93 -0.95 3.93
CA THR A 131 -8.13 -0.62 4.72
C THR A 131 -8.99 -1.86 5.00
N ARG A 132 -9.34 -2.61 3.95
CA ARG A 132 -10.21 -3.80 4.03
C ARG A 132 -9.49 -5.03 4.56
N PHE A 133 -8.16 -5.08 4.44
CA PHE A 133 -7.31 -6.16 4.91
C PHE A 133 -7.02 -6.08 6.41
N MET A 134 -7.07 -4.89 7.03
CA MET A 134 -6.73 -4.72 8.45
C MET A 134 -7.50 -5.63 9.41
N PRO A 135 -8.83 -5.83 9.28
CA PRO A 135 -9.55 -6.76 10.15
C PRO A 135 -9.03 -8.20 10.05
N TYR A 136 -8.70 -8.64 8.83
CA TYR A 136 -8.13 -9.97 8.59
C TYR A 136 -6.74 -10.11 9.21
N LEU A 137 -5.87 -9.12 9.00
CA LEU A 137 -4.52 -9.10 9.55
C LEU A 137 -4.55 -9.09 11.08
N ALA A 138 -5.49 -8.36 11.68
CA ALA A 138 -5.69 -8.33 13.13
C ALA A 138 -6.13 -9.69 13.68
N ASP A 139 -7.05 -10.40 13.03
CA ASP A 139 -7.48 -11.75 13.44
C ASP A 139 -6.33 -12.77 13.36
N LEU A 140 -5.48 -12.68 12.33
CA LEU A 140 -4.27 -13.48 12.25
C LEU A 140 -3.34 -13.26 13.47
N ALA A 141 -3.14 -12.00 13.87
CA ALA A 141 -2.28 -11.64 14.98
C ALA A 141 -2.88 -12.04 16.34
N ASP A 142 -4.18 -11.86 16.54
CA ASP A 142 -4.90 -12.30 17.75
C ASP A 142 -4.74 -13.82 17.93
N ARG A 143 -4.90 -14.59 16.84
CA ARG A 143 -4.73 -16.04 16.84
C ARG A 143 -3.27 -16.48 17.01
N GLN A 144 -2.32 -15.57 16.82
CA GLN A 144 -0.90 -15.73 17.16
C GLN A 144 -0.57 -15.27 18.59
N GLY A 145 -1.58 -14.84 19.37
CA GLY A 145 -1.43 -14.42 20.76
C GLY A 145 -1.01 -12.95 20.93
N SER A 146 -1.06 -12.14 19.87
CA SER A 146 -0.82 -10.70 19.96
C SER A 146 -2.04 -9.97 20.52
N ALA A 147 -1.80 -8.91 21.27
CA ALA A 147 -2.81 -7.89 21.63
C ALA A 147 -2.44 -6.49 21.08
N GLU A 148 -1.39 -6.40 20.28
CA GLU A 148 -0.99 -5.15 19.61
C GLU A 148 -1.95 -4.89 18.44
N ARG A 149 -2.57 -3.71 18.42
CA ARG A 149 -3.63 -3.34 17.47
C ARG A 149 -3.40 -1.99 16.80
N GLN A 150 -2.38 -1.24 17.22
CA GLN A 150 -2.19 0.14 16.78
C GLN A 150 -2.12 0.23 15.25
N TYR A 151 -1.32 -0.64 14.63
CA TYR A 151 -1.17 -0.63 13.17
C TYR A 151 -2.49 -0.86 12.44
N THR A 152 -3.25 -1.89 12.84
CA THR A 152 -4.51 -2.27 12.19
C THR A 152 -5.62 -1.27 12.46
N ASP A 153 -5.66 -0.65 13.64
CA ASP A 153 -6.69 0.32 14.00
C ASP A 153 -6.49 1.66 13.27
N VAL A 154 -5.24 2.10 13.09
CA VAL A 154 -4.90 3.31 12.33
C VAL A 154 -5.24 3.12 10.85
N HIS A 155 -4.70 2.07 10.22
CA HIS A 155 -4.89 1.84 8.78
C HIS A 155 -6.30 1.34 8.42
N GLY A 156 -7.09 0.87 9.38
CA GLY A 156 -8.51 0.55 9.16
C GLY A 156 -9.39 1.78 8.97
N VAL A 157 -8.89 2.99 9.26
CA VAL A 157 -9.66 4.25 9.18
C VAL A 157 -8.98 5.27 8.27
N VAL A 158 -7.69 5.53 8.50
CA VAL A 158 -6.92 6.57 7.81
C VAL A 158 -6.91 6.35 6.30
N ASP A 159 -6.68 5.12 5.87
CA ASP A 159 -6.49 4.76 4.47
C ASP A 159 -7.76 4.96 3.61
N VAL A 160 -8.94 5.12 4.21
CA VAL A 160 -10.17 5.51 3.49
C VAL A 160 -10.00 6.90 2.87
N VAL A 161 -9.56 7.87 3.68
CA VAL A 161 -9.38 9.26 3.24
C VAL A 161 -8.24 9.35 2.22
N HIS A 162 -7.17 8.59 2.45
CA HIS A 162 -6.07 8.54 1.50
C HIS A 162 -6.47 7.93 0.16
N THR A 163 -7.22 6.83 0.16
CA THR A 163 -7.72 6.20 -1.08
C THR A 163 -8.57 7.18 -1.90
N GLU A 164 -9.48 7.89 -1.25
CA GLU A 164 -10.27 8.95 -1.90
C GLU A 164 -9.38 10.08 -2.44
N GLY A 165 -8.38 10.51 -1.66
CA GLY A 165 -7.36 11.44 -2.10
C GLY A 165 -6.62 10.96 -3.35
N LEU A 166 -6.17 9.71 -3.37
CA LEU A 166 -5.42 9.13 -4.48
C LEU A 166 -6.26 9.01 -5.75
N PHE A 167 -7.56 8.76 -5.65
CA PHE A 167 -8.45 8.86 -6.82
C PHE A 167 -8.60 10.30 -7.34
N ARG A 168 -8.61 11.31 -6.46
CA ARG A 168 -8.56 12.72 -6.92
C ARG A 168 -7.23 13.07 -7.58
N ALA A 169 -6.12 12.62 -6.99
CA ALA A 169 -4.78 12.77 -7.59
C ALA A 169 -4.72 12.09 -8.97
N LEU A 170 -5.29 10.90 -9.11
CA LEU A 170 -5.38 10.18 -10.38
C LEU A 170 -6.19 10.98 -11.40
N GLU A 171 -7.33 11.56 -11.00
CA GLU A 171 -8.16 12.38 -11.88
C GLU A 171 -7.38 13.60 -12.39
N ALA A 172 -6.70 14.29 -11.47
CA ALA A 172 -5.88 15.45 -11.79
C ALA A 172 -4.78 15.11 -12.81
N GLU A 173 -4.08 13.99 -12.64
CA GLU A 173 -3.04 13.54 -13.59
C GLU A 173 -3.63 13.11 -14.94
N MET A 174 -4.76 12.39 -14.96
CA MET A 174 -5.39 11.93 -16.22
C MET A 174 -5.98 13.07 -17.04
N LEU A 175 -6.43 14.17 -16.40
CA LEU A 175 -6.96 15.35 -17.07
C LEU A 175 -5.87 16.26 -17.62
N ARG A 176 -4.59 16.05 -17.25
CA ARG A 176 -3.48 16.79 -17.86
C ARG A 176 -3.40 16.47 -19.34
N LYS A 177 -3.32 17.52 -20.16
CA LYS A 177 -2.83 17.38 -21.52
C LYS A 177 -1.34 17.05 -21.45
N PRO A 178 -0.80 16.18 -22.32
CA PRO A 178 0.64 15.98 -22.39
C PRO A 178 1.32 17.33 -22.60
N ASP A 179 2.42 17.57 -21.88
CA ASP A 179 3.20 18.79 -22.04
C ASP A 179 3.60 18.89 -23.51
N VAL A 180 3.18 19.97 -24.17
CA VAL A 180 3.69 20.31 -25.50
C VAL A 180 5.15 20.65 -25.29
N VAL A 181 6.05 19.74 -25.66
CA VAL A 181 7.46 20.05 -25.77
C VAL A 181 7.58 21.07 -26.89
N GLU A 182 7.71 22.35 -26.55
CA GLU A 182 8.02 23.37 -27.54
C GLU A 182 9.33 22.99 -28.23
N PRO A 183 9.37 22.95 -29.57
CA PRO A 183 10.59 22.63 -30.29
C PRO A 183 11.66 23.64 -29.92
N THR A 184 12.82 23.15 -29.49
CA THR A 184 13.99 23.97 -29.22
C THR A 184 14.34 24.75 -30.49
N PRO A 185 14.43 26.09 -30.47
CA PRO A 185 14.84 26.84 -31.64
C PRO A 185 16.29 26.45 -31.99
N THR A 186 16.48 25.93 -33.20
CA THR A 186 17.78 25.69 -33.85
C THR A 186 18.45 26.99 -34.25
#